data_AF-A0A3N5QR63-F1
#
_entry.id   AF-A0A3N5QR63-F1
#
_cell.length_a   1.000
_cell.length_b   1.000
_cell.length_c   1.000
_cell.angle_alpha   90.00
_cell.angle_beta   90.00
_cell.angle_gamma   90.00
#
_symmetry.space_group_name_H-M   'P 1'
#
loop_
_entity.id
_entity.type
_entity.pdbx_description
1 polymer ?
#
loop_
_entity_poly.entity_id
_entity_poly.type
_entity_poly.pdbx_seq_one_letter_code
_entity_poly.pdbx_strand_id
1 'polypeptide(L)'
;MLRLSAIISLVFLITCSSFTQIYFFKKYDTSSGLIQNTIRVIHQDRHGRLWIATAEGLNIYDGEDFINCLYKTEPDNNIITCFFELNDSIMLAGTSKKGIFVFLKTPYDEDILLKTFSGKEYLISDNVSSIIKDWRSSYWICTDSGLTKWSLPEQKSSEESFTEINVRHFGIDSKELPGKYIQGTINLKNKELWFYSDKGLFSSDGNNFIHEMKPLPNRINKIFIDGDSLFITSSNQILVYTNGRIKIFYELPENYIVSEIIKDSRGIFWFATTKGLLKYDGREFSIIDRNSGLEENFIISLMEDRERNIWIGSINGLYKYSRDTFNFLKGSEKLPHILSFKVDRAGIPWLSTTGGFYFIINNELNFAGLNSSFSNQVKTDILFTNENEALVSTNKGIYRIENYKTTGSIINIYGEKELSHLSPDFPYTVTYKICTDRDKNIWVQNKEGKVFLISKNKIKLLQTQTDLPKDLATNIYNDRNNHMWLGYFNQGLYRISNDSLIKFTEEDGLNDSHIRSIFQDSKGNIWIGTYAGGLNRFDKTGKIFSHYRHDANDPQSISYNEVRVI
;
A
#
# COMPACT_ATOMS: atom_id res chain seq x y z
N MET A 1 -31.29 12.70 -54.95
CA MET A 1 -31.63 11.99 -53.71
C MET A 1 -30.34 11.31 -53.21
N LEU A 2 -29.99 11.54 -51.95
CA LEU A 2 -28.89 10.96 -51.15
C LEU A 2 -27.44 11.45 -51.37
N ARG A 3 -27.01 12.20 -50.35
CA ARG A 3 -25.62 12.49 -49.93
C ARG A 3 -24.97 11.22 -49.38
N LEU A 4 -23.68 11.00 -49.67
CA LEU A 4 -22.79 10.28 -48.75
C LEU A 4 -21.41 10.97 -48.78
N SER A 5 -21.23 11.88 -47.83
CA SER A 5 -19.92 12.39 -47.43
C SER A 5 -19.18 11.32 -46.65
N ALA A 6 -18.00 10.93 -47.12
CA ALA A 6 -17.08 10.06 -46.40
C ALA A 6 -16.57 10.78 -45.14
N ILE A 7 -17.01 10.32 -43.97
CA ILE A 7 -16.36 10.63 -42.70
C ILE A 7 -15.26 9.58 -42.53
N ILE A 8 -14.02 10.00 -42.77
CA ILE A 8 -12.84 9.25 -42.37
C ILE A 8 -12.79 9.30 -40.84
N SER A 9 -13.32 8.27 -40.18
CA SER A 9 -13.05 8.04 -38.76
C SER A 9 -11.62 7.50 -38.66
N LEU A 10 -10.70 8.38 -38.28
CA LEU A 10 -9.34 8.04 -37.91
C LEU A 10 -9.40 7.28 -36.58
N VAL A 11 -9.60 5.97 -36.62
CA VAL A 11 -9.43 5.11 -35.44
C VAL A 11 -7.93 5.03 -35.18
N PHE A 12 -7.46 5.70 -34.14
CA PHE A 12 -6.14 5.46 -33.59
C PHE A 12 -6.08 4.00 -33.13
N LEU A 13 -5.39 3.17 -33.90
CA LEU A 13 -4.82 1.92 -33.42
C LEU A 13 -3.77 2.28 -32.37
N ILE A 14 -4.21 2.45 -31.12
CA ILE A 14 -3.31 2.40 -29.98
C ILE A 14 -2.82 0.96 -29.95
N THR A 15 -1.60 0.72 -30.44
CA THR A 15 -0.87 -0.50 -30.10
C THR A 15 -0.65 -0.44 -28.59
N CYS A 16 -1.54 -1.11 -27.86
CA CYS A 16 -1.42 -1.33 -26.44
C CYS A 16 -0.17 -2.17 -26.23
N SER A 17 0.97 -1.50 -26.07
CA SER A 17 2.15 -2.14 -25.52
C SER A 17 1.80 -2.34 -24.05
N SER A 18 1.58 -3.60 -23.65
CA SER A 18 1.29 -3.93 -22.26
C SER A 18 2.52 -3.60 -21.44
N PHE A 19 2.56 -2.41 -20.84
CA PHE A 19 3.61 -2.03 -19.92
C PHE A 19 3.42 -2.80 -18.62
N THR A 20 4.47 -3.51 -18.19
CA THR A 20 4.49 -4.20 -16.90
C THR A 20 4.35 -3.19 -15.77
N GLN A 21 3.30 -3.34 -14.95
CA GLN A 21 3.11 -2.55 -13.74
C GLN A 21 4.25 -2.84 -12.75
N ILE A 22 4.93 -1.79 -12.29
CA ILE A 22 6.00 -1.89 -11.29
C ILE A 22 5.39 -1.71 -9.90
N TYR A 23 5.76 -2.60 -8.99
CA TYR A 23 5.38 -2.62 -7.59
C TYR A 23 6.64 -2.37 -6.75
N PHE A 24 6.48 -1.66 -5.63
CA PHE A 24 7.57 -1.49 -4.67
C PHE A 24 7.32 -2.37 -3.46
N PHE A 25 8.32 -3.16 -3.08
CA PHE A 25 8.26 -4.01 -1.90
C PHE A 25 9.37 -3.59 -0.96
N LYS A 26 9.02 -3.28 0.29
CA LYS A 26 10.03 -3.12 1.34
C LYS A 26 10.50 -4.51 1.76
N LYS A 27 11.78 -4.81 1.54
CA LYS A 27 12.38 -6.07 1.95
C LYS A 27 12.95 -5.96 3.36
N TYR A 28 12.76 -7.03 4.12
CA TYR A 28 13.44 -7.30 5.38
C TYR A 28 14.18 -8.63 5.23
N ASP A 29 15.44 -8.65 5.65
CA ASP A 29 16.30 -9.83 5.66
C ASP A 29 17.14 -9.85 6.94
N THR A 30 18.14 -10.72 7.02
CA THR A 30 19.05 -10.81 8.18
C THR A 30 19.75 -9.49 8.51
N SER A 31 19.99 -8.61 7.53
CA SER A 31 20.54 -7.28 7.79
C SER A 31 19.54 -6.34 8.48
N SER A 32 18.25 -6.62 8.34
CA SER A 32 17.16 -5.88 8.99
C SER A 32 16.81 -6.41 10.39
N GLY A 33 17.47 -7.48 10.85
CA GLY A 33 17.24 -8.09 12.16
C GLY A 33 16.55 -9.46 12.13
N LEU A 34 16.12 -9.95 10.96
CA LEU A 34 15.56 -11.30 10.84
C LEU A 34 16.58 -12.37 11.25
N ILE A 35 16.15 -13.43 11.94
CA ILE A 35 17.05 -14.54 12.28
C ILE A 35 17.53 -15.32 11.04
N GLN A 36 16.65 -15.47 10.04
CA GLN A 36 16.89 -16.28 8.84
C GLN A 36 15.93 -15.85 7.71
N ASN A 37 16.37 -15.93 6.46
CA ASN A 37 15.66 -15.32 5.32
C ASN A 37 14.51 -16.16 4.72
N THR A 38 14.45 -17.46 4.99
CA THR A 38 13.38 -18.34 4.51
C THR A 38 12.17 -18.25 5.44
N ILE A 39 11.18 -17.47 5.02
CA ILE A 39 9.96 -17.22 5.80
C ILE A 39 8.92 -18.30 5.50
N ARG A 40 8.51 -19.04 6.52
CA ARG A 40 7.56 -20.17 6.41
C ARG A 40 6.13 -19.74 6.67
N VAL A 41 5.91 -19.01 7.76
CA VAL A 41 4.57 -18.62 8.22
C VAL A 41 4.63 -17.22 8.79
N ILE A 42 3.60 -16.42 8.49
CA ILE A 42 3.42 -15.08 9.03
C ILE A 42 2.04 -15.04 9.68
N HIS A 43 1.96 -14.51 10.90
CA HIS A 43 0.71 -14.35 11.62
C HIS A 43 0.71 -13.03 12.39
N GLN A 44 -0.39 -12.29 12.36
CA GLN A 44 -0.55 -11.09 13.18
C GLN A 44 -1.39 -11.41 14.41
N ASP A 45 -0.83 -11.16 15.59
CA ASP A 45 -1.56 -11.34 16.85
C ASP A 45 -2.55 -10.19 17.14
N ARG A 46 -3.35 -10.34 18.20
CA ARG A 46 -4.32 -9.32 18.61
C ARG A 46 -3.74 -7.99 19.02
N HIS A 47 -2.47 -7.94 19.41
CA HIS A 47 -1.77 -6.72 19.74
C HIS A 47 -1.17 -6.03 18.50
N GLY A 48 -1.27 -6.66 17.32
CA GLY A 48 -0.79 -6.12 16.06
C GLY A 48 0.63 -6.54 15.70
N ARG A 49 1.30 -7.34 16.53
CA ARG A 49 2.67 -7.81 16.27
C ARG A 49 2.66 -8.95 15.27
N LEU A 50 3.71 -9.06 14.46
CA LEU A 50 3.87 -10.15 13.51
C LEU A 50 4.75 -11.24 14.09
N TRP A 51 4.21 -12.45 14.11
CA TRP A 51 4.89 -13.70 14.42
C TRP A 51 5.35 -14.32 13.12
N ILE A 52 6.66 -14.43 12.95
CA ILE A 52 7.31 -14.80 11.70
C ILE A 52 8.14 -16.05 11.97
N ALA A 53 7.63 -17.20 11.55
CA ALA A 53 8.37 -18.44 11.57
C ALA A 53 9.31 -18.51 10.36
N THR A 54 10.59 -18.71 10.61
CA THR A 54 11.61 -18.91 9.58
C THR A 54 11.98 -20.40 9.47
N ALA A 55 12.95 -20.75 8.63
CA ALA A 55 13.43 -22.13 8.56
C ALA A 55 14.24 -22.56 9.81
N GLU A 56 14.70 -21.61 10.63
CA GLU A 56 15.62 -21.87 11.76
C GLU A 56 15.16 -21.27 13.10
N GLY A 57 14.08 -20.49 13.12
CA GLY A 57 13.61 -19.88 14.36
C GLY A 57 12.35 -19.04 14.21
N LEU A 58 12.09 -18.23 15.23
CA LEU A 58 10.91 -17.36 15.33
C LEU A 58 11.34 -15.91 15.51
N ASN A 59 10.67 -15.02 14.82
CA ASN A 59 10.82 -13.58 14.96
C ASN A 59 9.48 -12.96 15.36
N ILE A 60 9.53 -11.99 16.25
CA ILE A 60 8.39 -11.12 16.55
C ILE A 60 8.74 -9.72 16.03
N TYR A 61 7.92 -9.17 15.14
CA TYR A 61 8.05 -7.79 14.67
C TYR A 61 6.98 -6.92 15.30
N ASP A 62 7.40 -5.86 16.00
CA ASP A 62 6.51 -4.96 16.73
C ASP A 62 6.07 -3.72 15.94
N GLY A 63 6.61 -3.54 14.73
CA GLY A 63 6.37 -2.38 13.88
C GLY A 63 7.62 -1.53 13.68
N GLU A 64 8.63 -1.67 14.53
CA GLU A 64 9.91 -0.98 14.43
C GLU A 64 11.05 -2.00 14.33
N ASP A 65 11.12 -2.95 15.26
CA ASP A 65 12.24 -3.88 15.41
C ASP A 65 11.83 -5.35 15.30
N PHE A 66 12.81 -6.19 14.92
CA PHE A 66 12.69 -7.66 14.96
C PHE A 66 13.27 -8.19 16.27
N ILE A 67 12.41 -8.77 17.09
CA ILE A 67 12.77 -9.47 18.31
C ILE A 67 13.01 -10.94 17.97
N ASN A 68 14.26 -11.36 18.12
CA ASN A 68 14.67 -12.73 17.87
C ASN A 68 14.34 -13.61 19.07
N CYS A 69 13.22 -14.32 18.98
CA CYS A 69 12.91 -15.41 19.89
C CYS A 69 13.72 -16.62 19.42
N LEU A 70 14.98 -16.69 19.88
CA LEU A 70 15.91 -17.80 19.65
C LEU A 70 15.41 -19.07 20.34
N TYR A 71 14.29 -19.61 19.87
CA TYR A 71 14.13 -21.03 19.96
C TYR A 71 15.12 -21.60 18.95
N LYS A 72 16.30 -22.01 19.44
CA LYS A 72 17.12 -22.96 18.70
C LYS A 72 16.18 -24.12 18.43
N THR A 73 15.67 -24.18 17.20
CA THR A 73 15.36 -25.48 16.63
C THR A 73 16.62 -26.26 16.90
N GLU A 74 16.56 -27.20 17.84
CA GLU A 74 17.61 -28.18 18.04
C GLU A 74 18.08 -28.67 16.65
N PRO A 75 19.30 -29.23 16.50
CA PRO A 75 19.92 -29.56 15.21
C PRO A 75 19.09 -30.44 14.23
N ASP A 76 17.88 -30.83 14.63
CA ASP A 76 16.95 -31.75 14.01
C ASP A 76 16.03 -31.12 12.93
N ASN A 77 16.19 -29.87 12.51
CA ASN A 77 15.34 -29.24 11.46
C ASN A 77 13.83 -29.24 11.79
N ASN A 78 13.45 -28.99 13.04
CA ASN A 78 12.02 -28.84 13.42
C ASN A 78 11.53 -27.44 13.05
N ILE A 79 10.56 -27.31 12.15
CA ILE A 79 10.06 -26.01 11.68
C ILE A 79 8.63 -25.76 12.18
N ILE A 80 8.29 -24.50 12.42
CA ILE A 80 6.90 -24.10 12.68
C ILE A 80 6.13 -24.06 11.36
N THR A 81 4.98 -24.72 11.32
CA THR A 81 4.16 -24.93 10.13
C THR A 81 2.87 -24.10 10.12
N CYS A 82 2.39 -23.71 11.30
CA CYS A 82 1.21 -22.87 11.46
C CYS A 82 1.20 -22.18 12.82
N PHE A 83 0.48 -21.07 12.90
CA PHE A 83 0.15 -20.39 14.16
C PHE A 83 -1.36 -20.39 14.38
N PHE A 84 -1.75 -20.49 15.64
CA PHE A 84 -3.13 -20.34 16.07
C PHE A 84 -3.18 -19.56 17.38
N GLU A 85 -3.77 -18.37 17.34
CA GLU A 85 -3.91 -17.53 18.53
C GLU A 85 -5.07 -18.05 19.40
N LEU A 86 -4.74 -18.57 20.58
CA LEU A 86 -5.73 -19.14 21.50
C LEU A 86 -6.53 -18.06 22.23
N ASN A 87 -5.81 -17.08 22.79
CA ASN A 87 -6.36 -15.95 23.53
C ASN A 87 -5.35 -14.78 23.52
N ASP A 88 -5.56 -13.75 24.33
CA ASP A 88 -4.72 -12.55 24.33
C ASP A 88 -3.30 -12.80 24.87
N SER A 89 -3.07 -13.90 25.60
CA SER A 89 -1.77 -14.25 26.21
C SER A 89 -1.07 -15.43 25.56
N ILE A 90 -1.80 -16.34 24.89
CA ILE A 90 -1.26 -17.62 24.41
C ILE A 90 -1.36 -17.74 22.89
N MET A 91 -0.25 -18.15 22.29
CA MET A 91 -0.13 -18.55 20.88
C MET A 91 0.22 -20.04 20.79
N LEU A 92 -0.49 -20.79 19.96
CA LEU A 92 -0.12 -22.16 19.62
C LEU A 92 0.65 -22.16 18.30
N ALA A 93 1.68 -22.98 18.20
CA ALA A 93 2.44 -23.18 16.97
C ALA A 93 2.56 -24.67 16.67
N GLY A 94 2.03 -25.11 15.52
CA GLY A 94 2.25 -26.46 15.02
C GLY A 94 3.67 -26.60 14.49
N THR A 95 4.28 -27.77 14.69
CA THR A 95 5.66 -28.04 14.26
C THR A 95 5.75 -29.30 13.39
N SER A 96 6.82 -29.40 12.59
CA SER A 96 7.01 -30.54 11.69
C SER A 96 7.43 -31.84 12.38
N LYS A 97 7.92 -31.79 13.63
CA LYS A 97 8.47 -32.97 14.33
C LYS A 97 8.16 -33.06 15.82
N LYS A 98 7.82 -31.96 16.51
CA LYS A 98 7.70 -31.91 17.98
C LYS A 98 6.27 -31.62 18.46
N GLY A 99 5.28 -31.75 17.61
CA GLY A 99 3.87 -31.53 17.96
C GLY A 99 3.54 -30.04 18.01
N ILE A 100 2.91 -29.59 19.10
CA ILE A 100 2.45 -28.21 19.27
C ILE A 100 3.25 -27.52 20.36
N PHE A 101 3.86 -26.38 20.02
CA PHE A 101 4.43 -25.44 20.97
C PHE A 101 3.37 -24.46 21.48
N VAL A 102 3.45 -24.13 22.77
CA VAL A 102 2.61 -23.14 23.44
C VAL A 102 3.49 -21.97 23.83
N PHE A 103 3.29 -20.82 23.20
CA PHE A 103 4.04 -19.60 23.46
C PHE A 103 3.24 -18.60 24.29
N LEU A 104 3.90 -17.97 25.26
CA LEU A 104 3.46 -16.71 25.84
C LEU A 104 3.66 -15.58 24.84
N LYS A 105 2.66 -14.70 24.77
CA LYS A 105 2.69 -13.49 23.94
C LYS A 105 3.32 -12.30 24.68
N THR A 106 4.31 -12.54 25.52
CA THR A 106 5.04 -11.49 26.26
C THR A 106 6.14 -10.88 25.37
N PRO A 107 6.24 -9.54 25.30
CA PRO A 107 7.10 -8.88 24.31
C PRO A 107 8.60 -8.90 24.60
N TYR A 108 9.06 -9.26 25.80
CA TYR A 108 10.46 -9.01 26.21
C TYR A 108 11.11 -10.14 27.01
N ASP A 109 10.53 -11.34 27.00
CA ASP A 109 11.14 -12.49 27.66
C ASP A 109 11.87 -13.37 26.64
N GLU A 110 13.06 -13.84 26.99
CA GLU A 110 13.83 -14.74 26.10
C GLU A 110 13.20 -16.14 26.09
N ASP A 111 12.46 -16.52 27.15
CA ASP A 111 11.81 -17.83 27.25
C ASP A 111 10.29 -17.72 27.18
N ILE A 112 9.79 -17.52 25.96
CA ILE A 112 8.35 -17.49 25.69
C ILE A 112 7.72 -18.89 25.56
N LEU A 113 8.50 -19.97 25.50
CA LEU A 113 7.96 -21.32 25.32
C LEU A 113 7.50 -21.91 26.66
N LEU A 114 6.19 -22.03 26.85
CA LEU A 114 5.63 -22.60 28.07
C LEU A 114 5.66 -24.11 28.10
N LYS A 115 5.22 -24.73 27.00
CA LYS A 115 4.90 -26.16 26.97
C LYS A 115 4.94 -26.68 25.55
N THR A 116 5.29 -27.95 25.43
CA THR A 116 5.16 -28.73 24.20
C THR A 116 4.15 -29.86 24.41
N PHE A 117 3.20 -29.99 23.49
CA PHE A 117 2.31 -31.14 23.41
C PHE A 117 2.78 -32.08 22.31
N SER A 118 3.17 -33.29 22.69
CA SER A 118 3.69 -34.31 21.79
C SER A 118 3.27 -35.71 22.24
N GLY A 119 3.29 -36.65 21.30
CA GLY A 119 2.97 -38.06 21.55
C GLY A 119 1.47 -38.35 21.58
N LYS A 120 1.16 -39.66 21.58
CA LYS A 120 -0.20 -40.20 21.42
C LYS A 120 -1.21 -39.83 22.49
N GLU A 121 -0.77 -39.25 23.61
CA GLU A 121 -1.68 -38.70 24.62
C GLU A 121 -2.38 -37.43 24.10
N TYR A 122 -1.66 -36.62 23.32
CA TYR A 122 -2.13 -35.32 22.86
C TYR A 122 -2.39 -35.31 21.36
N LEU A 123 -1.60 -36.03 20.57
CA LEU A 123 -1.58 -35.94 19.11
C LEU A 123 -1.45 -37.32 18.49
N ILE A 124 -2.18 -37.56 17.40
CA ILE A 124 -2.01 -38.79 16.63
C ILE A 124 -0.61 -38.88 15.97
N SER A 125 -0.03 -37.73 15.65
CA SER A 125 1.32 -37.54 15.13
C SER A 125 1.85 -36.16 15.49
N ASP A 126 3.15 -36.06 15.73
CA ASP A 126 3.84 -34.82 16.11
C ASP A 126 4.20 -33.94 14.90
N ASN A 127 3.91 -34.38 13.68
CA ASN A 127 4.04 -33.56 12.48
C ASN A 127 2.71 -32.84 12.19
N VAL A 128 2.58 -31.66 12.77
CA VAL A 128 1.38 -30.81 12.70
C VAL A 128 1.46 -29.91 11.48
N SER A 129 0.37 -29.82 10.72
CA SER A 129 0.28 -29.02 9.48
C SER A 129 -0.62 -27.80 9.62
N SER A 130 -1.73 -27.91 10.36
CA SER A 130 -2.66 -26.81 10.60
C SER A 130 -3.47 -27.02 11.88
N ILE A 131 -3.84 -25.92 12.55
CA ILE A 131 -4.69 -25.91 13.74
C ILE A 131 -5.91 -25.03 13.43
N ILE A 132 -7.11 -25.56 13.66
CA ILE A 132 -8.37 -24.90 13.29
C ILE A 132 -9.33 -24.97 14.47
N LYS A 133 -10.00 -23.86 14.82
CA LYS A 133 -11.04 -23.87 15.85
C LYS A 133 -12.42 -23.92 15.21
N ASP A 134 -13.25 -24.85 15.65
CA ASP A 134 -14.65 -24.93 15.23
C ASP A 134 -15.58 -24.04 16.07
N TRP A 135 -16.82 -23.90 15.63
CA TRP A 135 -17.85 -23.10 16.31
C TRP A 135 -18.35 -23.72 17.61
N ARG A 136 -17.91 -24.93 17.97
CA ARG A 136 -18.21 -25.62 19.23
C ARG A 136 -17.02 -25.55 20.20
N SER A 137 -16.10 -24.61 20.00
CA SER A 137 -14.89 -24.42 20.82
C SER A 137 -13.95 -25.62 20.85
N SER A 138 -14.04 -26.52 19.85
CA SER A 138 -13.06 -27.60 19.69
C SER A 138 -11.96 -27.19 18.72
N TYR A 139 -10.75 -27.71 18.95
CA TYR A 139 -9.58 -27.46 18.12
C TYR A 139 -9.26 -28.71 17.32
N TRP A 140 -9.20 -28.57 16.00
CA TRP A 140 -8.88 -29.61 15.04
C TRP A 140 -7.43 -29.44 14.60
N ILE A 141 -6.61 -30.42 14.95
CA ILE A 141 -5.19 -30.45 14.68
C ILE A 141 -4.98 -31.44 13.54
N CYS A 142 -4.51 -30.91 12.41
CA CYS A 142 -4.22 -31.69 11.24
C CYS A 142 -2.76 -32.14 11.27
N THR A 143 -2.52 -33.40 10.90
CA THR A 143 -1.19 -34.01 10.95
C THR A 143 -0.92 -34.84 9.70
N ASP A 144 0.31 -35.31 9.54
CA ASP A 144 0.66 -36.25 8.47
C ASP A 144 -0.06 -37.62 8.57
N SER A 145 -0.52 -37.99 9.76
CA SER A 145 -1.04 -39.33 10.06
C SER A 145 -2.52 -39.37 10.42
N GLY A 146 -3.21 -38.22 10.40
CA GLY A 146 -4.61 -38.12 10.76
C GLY A 146 -5.01 -36.76 11.33
N LEU A 147 -6.19 -36.72 11.96
CA LEU A 147 -6.71 -35.57 12.68
C LEU A 147 -6.76 -35.87 14.18
N THR A 148 -6.53 -34.84 14.99
CA THR A 148 -6.79 -34.89 16.42
C THR A 148 -7.72 -33.75 16.82
N LYS A 149 -8.79 -34.07 17.54
CA LYS A 149 -9.73 -33.08 18.08
C LYS A 149 -9.46 -32.88 19.57
N TRP A 150 -9.15 -31.64 19.95
CA TRP A 150 -9.06 -31.21 21.34
C TRP A 150 -10.34 -30.50 21.75
N SER A 151 -10.86 -30.85 22.92
CA SER A 151 -11.92 -30.11 23.60
C SER A 151 -11.38 -29.58 24.93
N LEU A 152 -11.36 -28.26 25.08
CA LEU A 152 -10.97 -27.58 26.32
C LEU A 152 -12.20 -27.31 27.19
N PRO A 153 -12.12 -27.42 28.52
CA PRO A 153 -13.23 -27.09 29.43
C PRO A 153 -13.67 -25.61 29.29
N GLU A 154 -14.98 -25.34 29.30
CA GLU A 154 -15.55 -24.00 29.02
C GLU A 154 -15.16 -22.88 30.02
N GLN A 155 -14.50 -23.20 31.14
CA GLN A 155 -14.25 -22.23 32.23
C GLN A 155 -12.77 -21.92 32.53
N LYS A 156 -11.83 -22.44 31.75
CA LYS A 156 -10.42 -22.07 31.91
C LYS A 156 -9.91 -21.48 30.61
N SER A 157 -9.50 -20.21 30.68
CA SER A 157 -8.79 -19.48 29.63
C SER A 157 -7.45 -18.94 30.14
N SER A 158 -6.90 -19.58 31.18
CA SER A 158 -5.58 -19.34 31.77
C SER A 158 -4.62 -20.51 31.44
N GLU A 159 -3.34 -20.44 31.83
CA GLU A 159 -2.39 -21.55 31.66
C GLU A 159 -2.90 -22.89 32.27
N GLU A 160 -3.75 -22.82 33.29
CA GLU A 160 -4.40 -23.98 33.92
C GLU A 160 -5.40 -24.73 33.02
N SER A 161 -5.75 -24.19 31.84
CA SER A 161 -6.71 -24.81 30.89
C SER A 161 -6.16 -26.07 30.23
N PHE A 162 -4.86 -26.29 30.32
CA PHE A 162 -4.11 -27.31 29.59
C PHE A 162 -3.83 -28.58 30.40
N THR A 163 -4.41 -28.72 31.59
CA THR A 163 -4.29 -29.91 32.43
C THR A 163 -5.35 -30.97 32.12
N GLU A 164 -6.47 -30.59 31.48
CA GLU A 164 -7.62 -31.46 31.22
C GLU A 164 -8.09 -31.35 29.75
N ILE A 165 -7.18 -31.61 28.81
CA ILE A 165 -7.52 -31.63 27.38
C ILE A 165 -8.19 -32.97 27.06
N ASN A 166 -9.44 -32.94 26.62
CA ASN A 166 -10.09 -34.12 26.08
C ASN A 166 -9.65 -34.32 24.62
N VAL A 167 -9.05 -35.48 24.33
CA VAL A 167 -8.44 -35.77 23.04
C VAL A 167 -9.20 -36.89 22.34
N ARG A 168 -9.53 -36.68 21.06
CA ARG A 168 -10.06 -37.72 20.18
C ARG A 168 -9.25 -37.78 18.90
N HIS A 169 -8.73 -38.97 18.57
CA HIS A 169 -7.97 -39.19 17.35
C HIS A 169 -8.83 -39.79 16.24
N PHE A 170 -8.56 -39.35 15.02
CA PHE A 170 -9.09 -39.90 13.78
C PHE A 170 -7.87 -40.25 12.92
N GLY A 171 -7.58 -41.54 12.75
CA GLY A 171 -6.38 -42.02 12.05
C GLY A 171 -6.63 -42.45 10.62
N ILE A 172 -5.55 -42.66 9.85
CA ILE A 172 -5.61 -43.17 8.47
C ILE A 172 -6.28 -44.54 8.37
N ASP A 173 -6.11 -45.39 9.39
CA ASP A 173 -6.74 -46.72 9.44
C ASP A 173 -8.24 -46.64 9.77
N SER A 174 -8.75 -45.46 10.14
CA SER A 174 -10.18 -45.26 10.28
C SER A 174 -10.82 -45.27 8.89
N LYS A 175 -11.98 -45.92 8.76
CA LYS A 175 -12.80 -45.85 7.54
C LYS A 175 -13.31 -44.44 7.22
N GLU A 176 -13.03 -43.48 8.10
CA GLU A 176 -13.57 -42.12 8.09
C GLU A 176 -12.64 -41.11 7.39
N LEU A 177 -11.35 -41.41 7.22
CA LEU A 177 -10.38 -40.46 6.68
C LEU A 177 -9.73 -40.93 5.36
N PRO A 178 -9.85 -40.14 4.28
CA PRO A 178 -9.11 -40.40 3.07
C PRO A 178 -7.69 -39.83 3.21
N GLY A 179 -6.67 -40.69 3.31
CA GLY A 179 -5.27 -40.33 3.02
C GLY A 179 -4.44 -39.72 4.15
N LYS A 180 -3.21 -39.32 3.81
CA LYS A 180 -2.17 -38.74 4.69
C LYS A 180 -1.97 -37.25 4.40
N TYR A 181 -1.19 -36.56 5.24
CA TYR A 181 -0.84 -35.14 5.08
C TYR A 181 -2.06 -34.24 5.07
N ILE A 182 -2.86 -34.36 6.13
CA ILE A 182 -4.11 -33.64 6.21
C ILE A 182 -3.82 -32.17 6.48
N GLN A 183 -4.51 -31.26 5.80
CA GLN A 183 -4.59 -29.84 6.11
C GLN A 183 -6.06 -29.42 6.02
N GLY A 184 -6.43 -28.31 6.64
CA GLY A 184 -7.81 -27.87 6.59
C GLY A 184 -8.03 -26.38 6.77
N THR A 185 -9.30 -26.01 6.62
CA THR A 185 -9.84 -24.69 6.83
C THR A 185 -11.28 -24.79 7.32
N ILE A 186 -11.91 -23.66 7.66
CA ILE A 186 -13.24 -23.62 8.25
C ILE A 186 -14.14 -22.61 7.53
N ASN A 187 -15.37 -23.05 7.23
CA ASN A 187 -16.47 -22.17 6.86
C ASN A 187 -17.30 -21.85 8.12
N LEU A 188 -17.03 -20.71 8.75
CA LEU A 188 -17.78 -20.30 9.95
C LEU A 188 -19.26 -19.98 9.66
N LYS A 189 -19.58 -19.49 8.45
CA LYS A 189 -20.95 -19.16 8.05
C LYS A 189 -21.80 -20.43 7.94
N ASN A 190 -21.27 -21.45 7.30
CA ASN A 190 -21.99 -22.70 7.03
C ASN A 190 -21.77 -23.75 8.12
N LYS A 191 -20.94 -23.45 9.12
CA LYS A 191 -20.57 -24.38 10.20
C LYS A 191 -20.09 -25.71 9.62
N GLU A 192 -19.09 -25.62 8.75
CA GLU A 192 -18.50 -26.77 8.07
C GLU A 192 -16.98 -26.67 8.10
N LEU A 193 -16.32 -27.78 8.43
CA LEU A 193 -14.88 -27.93 8.35
C LEU A 193 -14.53 -28.59 7.03
N TRP A 194 -13.50 -28.07 6.35
CA TRP A 194 -12.99 -28.62 5.10
C TRP A 194 -11.56 -29.07 5.29
N PHE A 195 -11.26 -30.28 4.84
CA PHE A 195 -9.94 -30.90 4.96
C PHE A 195 -9.53 -31.52 3.64
N TYR A 196 -8.25 -31.49 3.33
CA TYR A 196 -7.68 -32.20 2.19
C TYR A 196 -6.47 -33.02 2.60
N SER A 197 -6.18 -34.04 1.80
CA SER A 197 -5.07 -34.97 1.97
C SER A 197 -4.41 -35.26 0.62
N ASP A 198 -3.45 -36.16 0.61
CA ASP A 198 -2.88 -36.74 -0.62
C ASP A 198 -3.89 -37.53 -1.48
N LYS A 199 -5.06 -37.90 -0.93
CA LYS A 199 -6.11 -38.67 -1.62
C LYS A 199 -7.32 -37.85 -2.06
N GLY A 200 -7.51 -36.64 -1.53
CA GLY A 200 -8.63 -35.80 -1.94
C GLY A 200 -9.11 -34.85 -0.86
N LEU A 201 -10.36 -34.41 -1.00
CA LEU A 201 -11.00 -33.38 -0.19
C LEU A 201 -12.23 -33.98 0.51
N PHE A 202 -12.43 -33.63 1.77
CA PHE A 202 -13.54 -34.09 2.59
C PHE A 202 -13.99 -33.02 3.58
N SER A 203 -15.22 -33.14 4.10
CA SER A 203 -15.79 -32.18 5.05
C SER A 203 -16.40 -32.81 6.29
N SER A 204 -16.55 -32.01 7.35
CA SER A 204 -17.15 -32.41 8.62
C SER A 204 -18.10 -31.35 9.20
N ASP A 205 -19.19 -31.80 9.82
CA ASP A 205 -20.11 -30.96 10.61
C ASP A 205 -19.62 -30.80 12.06
N GLY A 206 -18.36 -31.14 12.34
CA GLY A 206 -17.74 -31.13 13.66
C GLY A 206 -18.04 -32.36 14.54
N ASN A 207 -18.94 -33.25 14.13
CA ASN A 207 -19.22 -34.52 14.82
C ASN A 207 -18.95 -35.73 13.92
N ASN A 208 -19.37 -35.65 12.66
CA ASN A 208 -19.25 -36.69 11.64
C ASN A 208 -18.57 -36.11 10.40
N PHE A 209 -17.96 -36.99 9.60
CA PHE A 209 -17.51 -36.65 8.25
C PHE A 209 -18.69 -36.84 7.29
N ILE A 210 -19.00 -35.81 6.50
CA ILE A 210 -20.26 -35.72 5.74
C ILE A 210 -20.06 -36.10 4.28
N HIS A 211 -18.95 -35.69 3.69
CA HIS A 211 -18.75 -35.75 2.24
C HIS A 211 -17.32 -36.15 1.88
N GLU A 212 -17.19 -37.19 1.05
CA GLU A 212 -15.98 -37.47 0.28
C GLU A 212 -16.20 -36.89 -1.12
N MET A 213 -15.43 -35.85 -1.48
CA MET A 213 -15.49 -35.34 -2.85
C MET A 213 -14.80 -36.33 -3.78
N LYS A 214 -15.43 -36.58 -4.94
CA LYS A 214 -14.92 -37.36 -6.07
C LYS A 214 -13.45 -37.04 -6.36
N PRO A 215 -12.68 -37.97 -6.99
CA PRO A 215 -11.26 -37.76 -7.26
C PRO A 215 -11.04 -36.41 -7.96
N LEU A 216 -10.37 -35.52 -7.24
CA LEU A 216 -9.87 -34.25 -7.76
C LEU A 216 -8.65 -34.56 -8.63
N PRO A 217 -8.41 -33.80 -9.72
CA PRO A 217 -7.18 -33.97 -10.48
C PRO A 217 -5.96 -33.54 -9.63
N ASN A 218 -4.97 -34.43 -9.55
CA ASN A 218 -3.65 -34.22 -8.92
C ASN A 218 -3.66 -33.88 -7.40
N ARG A 219 -2.45 -33.76 -6.84
CA ARG A 219 -2.17 -33.32 -5.46
C ARG A 219 -2.75 -31.93 -5.20
N ILE A 220 -3.59 -31.81 -4.17
CA ILE A 220 -4.09 -30.53 -3.66
C ILE A 220 -2.96 -29.86 -2.88
N ASN A 221 -2.69 -28.59 -3.19
CA ASN A 221 -1.65 -27.81 -2.52
C ASN A 221 -2.23 -26.94 -1.40
N LYS A 222 -3.34 -26.24 -1.66
CA LYS A 222 -4.02 -25.37 -0.69
C LYS A 222 -5.52 -25.29 -0.98
N ILE A 223 -6.31 -25.03 0.07
CA ILE A 223 -7.72 -24.66 -0.06
C ILE A 223 -7.99 -23.32 0.63
N PHE A 224 -8.95 -22.56 0.11
CA PHE A 224 -9.34 -21.25 0.63
C PHE A 224 -10.85 -21.05 0.48
N ILE A 225 -11.51 -20.47 1.48
CA ILE A 225 -12.96 -20.24 1.46
C ILE A 225 -13.24 -18.76 1.27
N ASP A 226 -14.08 -18.44 0.29
CA ASP A 226 -14.63 -17.10 0.07
C ASP A 226 -16.16 -17.19 -0.03
N GLY A 227 -16.86 -16.81 1.04
CA GLY A 227 -18.30 -16.95 1.14
C GLY A 227 -18.75 -18.41 1.08
N ASP A 228 -19.51 -18.76 0.02
CA ASP A 228 -20.03 -20.11 -0.22
C ASP A 228 -19.18 -20.90 -1.23
N SER A 229 -18.06 -20.32 -1.67
CA SER A 229 -17.14 -20.93 -2.64
C SER A 229 -15.87 -21.43 -1.96
N LEU A 230 -15.47 -22.65 -2.30
CA LEU A 230 -14.21 -23.25 -1.90
C LEU A 230 -13.25 -23.25 -3.08
N PHE A 231 -12.18 -22.48 -2.98
CA PHE A 231 -11.06 -22.48 -3.90
C PHE A 231 -10.11 -23.63 -3.55
N ILE A 232 -9.69 -24.39 -4.56
CA ILE A 232 -8.82 -25.56 -4.43
C ILE A 232 -7.70 -25.40 -5.44
N THR A 233 -6.45 -25.35 -5.00
CA THR A 233 -5.29 -25.29 -5.90
C THR A 233 -4.66 -26.65 -6.07
N SER A 234 -4.34 -27.00 -7.31
CA SER A 234 -3.56 -28.18 -7.69
C SER A 234 -2.27 -27.74 -8.40
N SER A 235 -1.45 -28.69 -8.85
CA SER A 235 -0.19 -28.38 -9.54
C SER A 235 -0.34 -27.59 -10.84
N ASN A 236 -1.52 -27.60 -11.48
CA ASN A 236 -1.73 -26.99 -12.80
C ASN A 236 -3.01 -26.15 -12.89
N GLN A 237 -3.87 -26.14 -11.87
CA GLN A 237 -5.18 -25.48 -11.95
C GLN A 237 -5.59 -24.90 -10.60
N ILE A 238 -6.39 -23.84 -10.66
CA ILE A 238 -7.20 -23.36 -9.57
C ILE A 238 -8.64 -23.77 -9.89
N LEU A 239 -9.24 -24.54 -8.99
CA LEU A 239 -10.62 -25.00 -9.08
C LEU A 239 -11.48 -24.23 -8.08
N VAL A 240 -12.76 -24.07 -8.39
CA VAL A 240 -13.76 -23.55 -7.46
C VAL A 240 -14.88 -24.57 -7.32
N TYR A 241 -15.16 -24.93 -6.08
CA TYR A 241 -16.30 -25.73 -5.68
C TYR A 241 -17.39 -24.82 -5.09
N THR A 242 -18.56 -24.84 -5.71
CA THR A 242 -19.73 -24.07 -5.27
C THR A 242 -20.99 -24.90 -5.55
N ASN A 243 -21.88 -25.01 -4.56
CA ASN A 243 -23.18 -25.69 -4.70
C ASN A 243 -23.06 -27.12 -5.29
N GLY A 244 -22.12 -27.93 -4.80
CA GLY A 244 -21.95 -29.31 -5.26
C GLY A 244 -21.25 -29.48 -6.61
N ARG A 245 -20.79 -28.40 -7.25
CA ARG A 245 -20.14 -28.44 -8.57
C ARG A 245 -18.74 -27.88 -8.51
N ILE A 246 -17.82 -28.56 -9.20
CA ILE A 246 -16.43 -28.13 -9.39
C ILE A 246 -16.31 -27.51 -10.78
N LYS A 247 -15.63 -26.38 -10.89
CA LYS A 247 -15.24 -25.77 -12.18
C LYS A 247 -13.78 -25.37 -12.14
N ILE A 248 -13.13 -25.40 -13.31
CA ILE A 248 -11.81 -24.76 -13.49
C ILE A 248 -12.04 -23.25 -13.43
N PHE A 249 -11.36 -22.60 -12.49
CA PHE A 249 -11.38 -21.16 -12.33
C PHE A 249 -10.23 -20.51 -13.10
N TYR A 250 -9.05 -21.13 -13.06
CA TYR A 250 -7.88 -20.68 -13.79
C TYR A 250 -6.94 -21.85 -14.08
N GLU A 251 -6.36 -21.89 -15.28
CA GLU A 251 -5.28 -22.82 -15.61
C GLU A 251 -3.95 -22.14 -15.28
N LEU A 252 -3.18 -22.75 -14.38
CA LEU A 252 -1.88 -22.24 -14.01
C LEU A 252 -0.87 -22.56 -15.13
N PRO A 253 0.09 -21.66 -15.42
CA PRO A 253 1.17 -21.98 -16.33
C PRO A 253 1.98 -23.19 -15.82
N GLU A 254 2.68 -23.88 -16.72
CA GLU A 254 3.41 -25.09 -16.35
C GLU A 254 4.39 -24.87 -15.17
N ASN A 255 4.39 -25.82 -14.23
CA ASN A 255 5.24 -25.84 -13.04
C ASN A 255 5.01 -24.69 -12.03
N TYR A 256 3.82 -24.06 -12.04
CA TYR A 256 3.39 -23.16 -10.95
C TYR A 256 2.78 -23.97 -9.81
N ILE A 257 3.41 -23.91 -8.63
CA ILE A 257 2.83 -24.50 -7.41
C ILE A 257 2.36 -23.34 -6.54
N VAL A 258 1.08 -23.36 -6.15
CA VAL A 258 0.50 -22.38 -5.23
C VAL A 258 0.66 -22.87 -3.80
N SER A 259 1.37 -22.11 -2.97
CA SER A 259 1.66 -22.43 -1.57
C SER A 259 0.64 -21.82 -0.59
N GLU A 260 0.14 -20.62 -0.90
CA GLU A 260 -0.78 -19.87 -0.03
C GLU A 260 -1.75 -19.04 -0.87
N ILE A 261 -2.95 -18.81 -0.33
CA ILE A 261 -3.98 -17.98 -0.97
C ILE A 261 -4.57 -17.06 0.08
N ILE A 262 -4.61 -15.76 -0.23
CA ILE A 262 -5.36 -14.79 0.57
C ILE A 262 -6.26 -13.95 -0.33
N LYS A 263 -7.34 -13.42 0.24
CA LYS A 263 -8.13 -12.35 -0.35
C LYS A 263 -7.94 -11.11 0.49
N ASP A 264 -7.43 -10.05 -0.11
CA ASP A 264 -7.22 -8.78 0.58
C ASP A 264 -8.55 -8.05 0.84
N SER A 265 -8.51 -6.99 1.64
CA SER A 265 -9.70 -6.23 2.01
C SER A 265 -10.39 -5.50 0.86
N ARG A 266 -9.81 -5.45 -0.35
CA ARG A 266 -10.43 -4.91 -1.56
C ARG A 266 -11.13 -5.99 -2.37
N GLY A 267 -10.95 -7.25 -1.98
CA GLY A 267 -11.45 -8.41 -2.69
C GLY A 267 -10.50 -8.94 -3.76
N ILE A 268 -9.25 -8.47 -3.79
CA ILE A 268 -8.22 -8.98 -4.70
C ILE A 268 -7.66 -10.27 -4.11
N PHE A 269 -7.58 -11.31 -4.94
CA PHE A 269 -6.94 -12.56 -4.57
C PHE A 269 -5.44 -12.50 -4.86
N TRP A 270 -4.66 -12.97 -3.91
CA TRP A 270 -3.21 -13.10 -4.01
C TRP A 270 -2.85 -14.57 -3.79
N PHE A 271 -2.06 -15.11 -4.71
CA PHE A 271 -1.59 -16.48 -4.66
C PHE A 271 -0.07 -16.46 -4.58
N ALA A 272 0.48 -17.05 -3.52
CA ALA A 272 1.91 -17.29 -3.41
C ALA A 272 2.27 -18.45 -4.31
N THR A 273 3.27 -18.26 -5.19
CA THR A 273 3.69 -19.30 -6.12
C THR A 273 5.19 -19.50 -6.11
N THR A 274 5.65 -20.60 -6.71
CA THR A 274 7.06 -20.87 -6.96
C THR A 274 7.71 -19.96 -8.02
N LYS A 275 6.92 -19.12 -8.70
CA LYS A 275 7.33 -18.28 -9.84
C LYS A 275 6.82 -16.84 -9.74
N GLY A 276 6.61 -16.34 -8.53
CA GLY A 276 6.18 -14.98 -8.21
C GLY A 276 4.85 -14.96 -7.45
N LEU A 277 4.23 -13.80 -7.38
CA LEU A 277 2.85 -13.65 -6.93
C LEU A 277 1.93 -13.66 -8.14
N LEU A 278 0.87 -14.45 -8.07
CA LEU A 278 -0.25 -14.34 -8.99
C LEU A 278 -1.33 -13.50 -8.31
N LYS A 279 -1.87 -12.50 -9.01
CA LYS A 279 -2.87 -11.55 -8.50
C LYS A 279 -4.10 -11.60 -9.38
N TYR A 280 -5.28 -11.71 -8.78
CA TYR A 280 -6.56 -11.67 -9.48
C TYR A 280 -7.45 -10.57 -8.90
N ASP A 281 -7.81 -9.60 -9.73
CA ASP A 281 -8.56 -8.40 -9.33
C ASP A 281 -10.09 -8.53 -9.46
N GLY A 282 -10.58 -9.72 -9.81
CA GLY A 282 -11.99 -9.97 -10.13
C GLY A 282 -12.30 -9.93 -11.64
N ARG A 283 -11.33 -9.55 -12.48
CA ARG A 283 -11.44 -9.51 -13.94
C ARG A 283 -10.34 -10.32 -14.60
N GLU A 284 -9.09 -10.05 -14.23
CA GLU A 284 -7.92 -10.64 -14.88
C GLU A 284 -6.86 -11.07 -13.89
N PHE A 285 -6.03 -12.02 -14.36
CA PHE A 285 -4.86 -12.49 -13.65
C PHE A 285 -3.62 -11.74 -14.12
N SER A 286 -2.79 -11.30 -13.18
CA SER A 286 -1.50 -10.67 -13.43
C SER A 286 -0.41 -11.32 -12.59
N ILE A 287 0.80 -11.38 -13.14
CA ILE A 287 1.97 -11.95 -12.46
C ILE A 287 2.85 -10.81 -11.97
N ILE A 288 3.28 -10.91 -10.71
CA ILE A 288 4.22 -10.01 -10.08
C ILE A 288 5.47 -10.82 -9.74
N ASP A 289 6.54 -10.52 -10.47
CA ASP A 289 7.84 -11.18 -10.39
C ASP A 289 8.97 -10.14 -10.28
N ARG A 290 10.20 -10.58 -10.52
CA ARG A 290 11.39 -9.69 -10.59
C ARG A 290 11.25 -8.53 -11.56
N ASN A 291 10.56 -8.70 -12.69
CA ASN A 291 10.36 -7.62 -13.66
C ASN A 291 9.35 -6.58 -13.17
N SER A 292 8.46 -7.00 -12.27
CA SER A 292 7.48 -6.16 -11.60
C SER A 292 7.97 -5.57 -10.27
N GLY A 293 9.23 -5.82 -9.87
CA GLY A 293 9.86 -5.23 -8.68
C GLY A 293 9.92 -6.14 -7.44
N LEU A 294 9.43 -7.38 -7.52
CA LEU A 294 9.59 -8.38 -6.46
C LEU A 294 10.88 -9.18 -6.68
N GLU A 295 11.93 -8.92 -5.90
CA GLU A 295 13.25 -9.53 -6.10
C GLU A 295 13.26 -11.07 -6.01
N GLU A 296 12.31 -11.67 -5.31
CA GLU A 296 12.19 -13.12 -5.14
C GLU A 296 10.93 -13.66 -5.80
N ASN A 297 11.05 -14.81 -6.48
CA ASN A 297 9.94 -15.47 -7.15
C ASN A 297 9.40 -16.66 -6.34
N PHE A 298 10.19 -17.26 -5.45
CA PHE A 298 9.71 -18.39 -4.65
C PHE A 298 8.99 -17.89 -3.39
N ILE A 299 7.67 -17.75 -3.48
CA ILE A 299 6.83 -17.25 -2.39
C ILE A 299 6.20 -18.41 -1.63
N ILE A 300 6.27 -18.32 -0.29
CA ILE A 300 5.84 -19.40 0.61
C ILE A 300 4.57 -19.02 1.38
N SER A 301 4.50 -17.79 1.89
CA SER A 301 3.40 -17.36 2.76
C SER A 301 2.93 -15.94 2.45
N LEU A 302 1.66 -15.69 2.75
CA LEU A 302 1.01 -14.40 2.56
C LEU A 302 0.14 -14.05 3.76
N MET A 303 0.08 -12.77 4.09
CA MET A 303 -0.81 -12.25 5.11
C MET A 303 -1.15 -10.79 4.83
N GLU A 304 -2.42 -10.39 4.92
CA GLU A 304 -2.78 -8.96 5.02
C GLU A 304 -2.80 -8.58 6.51
N ASP A 305 -2.06 -7.53 6.88
CA ASP A 305 -2.12 -6.98 8.24
C ASP A 305 -3.34 -6.06 8.45
N ARG A 306 -3.59 -5.66 9.70
CA ARG A 306 -4.68 -4.73 10.07
C ARG A 306 -4.56 -3.34 9.47
N GLU A 307 -3.32 -2.89 9.20
CA GLU A 307 -3.03 -1.65 8.48
C GLU A 307 -3.20 -1.79 6.97
N ARG A 308 -3.52 -3.01 6.53
CA ARG A 308 -3.83 -3.41 5.17
C ARG A 308 -2.64 -3.49 4.22
N ASN A 309 -1.46 -3.69 4.76
CA ASN A 309 -0.28 -4.06 4.00
C ASN A 309 -0.30 -5.56 3.71
N ILE A 310 0.28 -5.96 2.57
CA ILE A 310 0.46 -7.38 2.25
C ILE A 310 1.89 -7.77 2.63
N TRP A 311 2.00 -8.71 3.55
CA TRP A 311 3.25 -9.35 3.94
C TRP A 311 3.44 -10.63 3.16
N ILE A 312 4.64 -10.80 2.61
CA ILE A 312 5.00 -11.82 1.64
C ILE A 312 6.27 -12.51 2.14
N GLY A 313 6.12 -13.74 2.60
CA GLY A 313 7.24 -14.57 3.03
C GLY A 313 7.80 -15.36 1.86
N SER A 314 9.10 -15.26 1.62
CA SER A 314 9.78 -15.98 0.53
C SER A 314 10.94 -16.83 1.06
N ILE A 315 11.67 -17.50 0.17
CA ILE A 315 12.93 -18.17 0.54
C ILE A 315 14.06 -17.20 0.89
N ASN A 316 13.94 -15.93 0.49
CA ASN A 316 15.00 -14.92 0.54
C ASN A 316 14.52 -13.57 1.09
N GLY A 317 13.81 -13.61 2.20
CA GLY A 317 13.39 -12.46 2.99
C GLY A 317 11.89 -12.35 3.15
N LEU A 318 11.51 -11.36 3.95
CA LEU A 318 10.14 -10.94 4.16
C LEU A 318 9.91 -9.63 3.39
N TYR A 319 8.86 -9.59 2.58
CA TYR A 319 8.52 -8.40 1.80
C TYR A 319 7.22 -7.80 2.31
N LYS A 320 7.19 -6.48 2.49
CA LYS A 320 5.99 -5.69 2.80
C LYS A 320 5.60 -4.87 1.59
N TYR A 321 4.42 -5.13 1.06
CA TYR A 321 3.76 -4.30 0.07
C TYR A 321 2.77 -3.37 0.77
N SER A 322 3.13 -2.09 0.84
CA SER A 322 2.25 -1.06 1.42
C SER A 322 1.36 -0.48 0.33
N ARG A 323 0.12 -0.18 0.67
CA ARG A 323 -0.86 0.40 -0.28
C ARG A 323 -0.40 1.75 -0.86
N ASP A 324 0.47 2.44 -0.13
CA ASP A 324 0.98 3.78 -0.45
C ASP A 324 2.24 3.77 -1.32
N THR A 325 2.62 2.61 -1.90
CA THR A 325 3.83 2.53 -2.73
C THR A 325 3.71 3.38 -4.00
N PHE A 326 4.74 4.18 -4.24
CA PHE A 326 4.89 5.07 -5.40
C PHE A 326 4.72 4.32 -6.72
N ASN A 327 3.73 4.73 -7.52
CA ASN A 327 3.65 4.33 -8.93
C ASN A 327 4.66 5.17 -9.72
N PHE A 328 5.74 4.55 -10.21
CA PHE A 328 6.63 5.21 -11.14
C PHE A 328 5.97 5.35 -12.51
N LEU A 329 5.77 6.58 -12.96
CA LEU A 329 5.33 6.86 -14.33
C LEU A 329 6.51 6.57 -15.27
N LYS A 330 6.39 5.49 -16.06
CA LYS A 330 7.42 5.11 -17.03
C LYS A 330 7.26 5.96 -18.29
N GLY A 331 7.95 7.09 -18.37
CA GLY A 331 8.10 7.86 -19.60
C GLY A 331 9.38 7.43 -20.34
N SER A 332 9.27 7.08 -21.62
CA SER A 332 10.42 6.79 -22.51
C SER A 332 11.23 8.04 -22.87
N GLU A 333 10.75 9.22 -22.51
CA GLU A 333 11.39 10.51 -22.78
C GLU A 333 11.75 11.21 -21.47
N LYS A 334 12.90 11.89 -21.43
CA LYS A 334 13.26 12.80 -20.34
C LYS A 334 12.14 13.83 -20.19
N LEU A 335 11.36 13.71 -19.13
CA LEU A 335 10.36 14.69 -18.74
C LEU A 335 11.03 16.08 -18.63
N PRO A 336 10.47 17.14 -19.27
CA PRO A 336 10.93 18.50 -19.05
C PRO A 336 10.82 18.87 -17.56
N HIS A 337 11.60 19.86 -17.11
CA HIS A 337 11.64 20.24 -15.70
C HIS A 337 10.23 20.54 -15.16
N ILE A 338 9.84 19.83 -14.11
CA ILE A 338 8.54 20.00 -13.44
C ILE A 338 8.59 21.25 -12.57
N LEU A 339 7.58 22.11 -12.73
CA LEU A 339 7.45 23.43 -12.09
C LEU A 339 6.29 23.48 -11.08
N SER A 340 5.25 22.66 -11.29
CA SER A 340 4.11 22.54 -10.38
C SER A 340 3.38 21.21 -10.62
N PHE A 341 2.74 20.70 -9.57
CA PHE A 341 1.88 19.53 -9.59
C PHE A 341 0.55 19.87 -8.91
N LYS A 342 -0.57 19.57 -9.58
CA LYS A 342 -1.92 19.88 -9.09
C LYS A 342 -2.89 18.79 -9.49
N VAL A 343 -3.89 18.54 -8.68
CA VAL A 343 -4.97 17.59 -9.00
C VAL A 343 -6.21 18.39 -9.40
N ASP A 344 -6.83 18.03 -10.52
CA ASP A 344 -8.07 18.67 -10.96
C ASP A 344 -9.29 18.16 -10.19
N ARG A 345 -10.48 18.73 -10.45
CA ARG A 345 -11.70 18.33 -9.73
C ARG A 345 -12.17 16.91 -10.03
N ALA A 346 -11.70 16.31 -11.12
CA ALA A 346 -11.98 14.90 -11.44
C ALA A 346 -10.97 13.94 -10.79
N GLY A 347 -10.04 14.46 -9.98
CA GLY A 347 -9.00 13.66 -9.35
C GLY A 347 -7.82 13.34 -10.28
N ILE A 348 -7.75 13.96 -11.46
CA ILE A 348 -6.68 13.73 -12.43
C ILE A 348 -5.47 14.56 -12.01
N PRO A 349 -4.27 13.97 -11.85
CA PRO A 349 -3.05 14.73 -11.60
C PRO A 349 -2.53 15.43 -12.86
N TRP A 350 -2.10 16.68 -12.70
CA TRP A 350 -1.56 17.54 -13.74
C TRP A 350 -0.17 18.07 -13.35
N LEU A 351 0.73 18.08 -14.33
CA LEU A 351 2.10 18.56 -14.23
C LEU A 351 2.28 19.79 -15.11
N SER A 352 2.77 20.87 -14.51
CA SER A 352 3.28 22.02 -15.25
C SER A 352 4.79 21.83 -15.44
N THR A 353 5.28 21.92 -16.67
CA THR A 353 6.69 21.72 -16.99
C THR A 353 7.23 22.85 -17.85
N THR A 354 8.57 22.92 -18.01
CA THR A 354 9.19 23.84 -18.97
C THR A 354 8.76 23.59 -20.42
N GLY A 355 8.34 22.36 -20.75
CA GLY A 355 7.86 21.97 -22.07
C GLY A 355 6.35 22.11 -22.29
N GLY A 356 5.57 22.45 -21.26
CA GLY A 356 4.11 22.50 -21.34
C GLY A 356 3.43 21.74 -20.21
N PHE A 357 2.15 21.39 -20.41
CA PHE A 357 1.35 20.69 -19.43
C PHE A 357 1.18 19.22 -19.78
N TYR A 358 1.25 18.38 -18.76
CA TYR A 358 0.95 16.97 -18.86
C TYR A 358 -0.11 16.59 -17.82
N PHE A 359 -0.85 15.53 -18.07
CA PHE A 359 -1.77 14.96 -17.11
C PHE A 359 -1.61 13.44 -17.06
N ILE A 360 -2.03 12.84 -15.95
CA ILE A 360 -1.76 11.44 -15.67
C ILE A 360 -3.09 10.68 -15.60
N ILE A 361 -3.26 9.71 -16.50
CA ILE A 361 -4.41 8.81 -16.51
C ILE A 361 -3.87 7.39 -16.66
N ASN A 362 -4.38 6.45 -15.87
CA ASN A 362 -3.95 5.04 -15.90
C ASN A 362 -2.43 4.86 -15.77
N ASN A 363 -1.76 5.69 -14.97
CA ASN A 363 -0.29 5.73 -14.82
C ASN A 363 0.48 6.06 -16.12
N GLU A 364 -0.19 6.65 -17.12
CA GLU A 364 0.43 7.13 -18.34
C GLU A 364 0.45 8.66 -18.36
N LEU A 365 1.58 9.21 -18.80
CA LEU A 365 1.78 10.64 -18.97
C LEU A 365 1.24 11.09 -20.33
N ASN A 366 0.26 11.98 -20.31
CA ASN A 366 -0.40 12.49 -21.50
C ASN A 366 -0.08 13.98 -21.67
N PHE A 367 0.42 14.37 -22.85
CA PHE A 367 0.67 15.78 -23.14
C PHE A 367 -0.64 16.51 -23.47
N ALA A 368 -0.92 17.61 -22.78
CA ALA A 368 -2.18 18.35 -22.93
C ALA A 368 -2.26 19.22 -24.20
N GLY A 369 -1.18 19.32 -25.00
CA GLY A 369 -1.21 19.97 -26.31
C GLY A 369 -1.61 21.45 -26.32
N LEU A 370 -1.60 22.14 -25.16
CA LEU A 370 -2.00 23.54 -25.06
C LEU A 370 -1.15 24.40 -26.02
N ASN A 371 -1.85 24.93 -27.03
CA ASN A 371 -1.40 25.33 -28.36
C ASN A 371 -0.17 26.27 -28.44
N SER A 372 0.40 26.35 -29.66
CA SER A 372 1.56 27.17 -30.07
C SER A 372 1.54 28.65 -29.62
N SER A 373 0.39 29.18 -29.22
CA SER A 373 0.18 30.51 -28.63
C SER A 373 0.99 30.74 -27.34
N PHE A 374 1.38 29.66 -26.66
CA PHE A 374 2.23 29.70 -25.46
C PHE A 374 3.67 29.24 -25.69
N SER A 375 4.10 28.99 -26.93
CA SER A 375 5.40 28.38 -27.24
C SER A 375 6.59 29.12 -26.62
N ASN A 376 6.51 30.45 -26.54
CA ASN A 376 7.55 31.32 -25.99
C ASN A 376 7.30 31.79 -24.54
N GLN A 377 6.36 31.16 -23.81
CA GLN A 377 6.04 31.51 -22.43
C GLN A 377 6.39 30.37 -21.45
N VAL A 378 7.04 30.71 -20.34
CA VAL A 378 7.30 29.79 -19.22
C VAL A 378 6.02 29.70 -18.40
N LYS A 379 5.43 28.49 -18.32
CA LYS A 379 4.22 28.23 -17.54
C LYS A 379 4.62 27.86 -16.13
N THR A 380 4.10 28.56 -15.15
CA THR A 380 4.68 28.53 -13.80
C THR A 380 3.78 27.86 -12.77
N ASP A 381 2.47 27.87 -13.02
CA ASP A 381 1.48 27.17 -12.20
C ASP A 381 0.16 26.98 -12.97
N ILE A 382 -0.67 26.07 -12.46
CA ILE A 382 -2.04 25.85 -12.94
C ILE A 382 -3.00 25.80 -11.75
N LEU A 383 -4.21 26.32 -11.91
CA LEU A 383 -5.23 26.37 -10.88
C LEU A 383 -6.59 26.03 -11.49
N PHE A 384 -7.17 24.91 -11.08
CA PHE A 384 -8.48 24.47 -11.57
C PHE A 384 -9.60 25.19 -10.82
N THR A 385 -10.28 26.15 -11.47
CA THR A 385 -11.34 26.95 -10.84
C THR A 385 -12.66 26.19 -10.83
N ASN A 386 -12.98 25.45 -11.89
CA ASN A 386 -14.13 24.56 -12.00
C ASN A 386 -13.84 23.34 -12.89
N GLU A 387 -14.85 22.51 -13.20
CA GLU A 387 -14.67 21.24 -13.94
C GLU A 387 -14.12 21.41 -15.36
N ASN A 388 -14.33 22.57 -15.97
CA ASN A 388 -13.95 22.85 -17.35
C ASN A 388 -13.03 24.06 -17.46
N GLU A 389 -12.63 24.70 -16.37
CA GLU A 389 -11.87 25.94 -16.40
C GLU A 389 -10.62 25.84 -15.52
N ALA A 390 -9.50 26.25 -16.09
CA ALA A 390 -8.24 26.41 -15.38
C ALA A 390 -7.66 27.80 -15.61
N LEU A 391 -7.00 28.33 -14.59
CA LEU A 391 -6.12 29.48 -14.70
C LEU A 391 -4.69 29.00 -14.82
N VAL A 392 -3.95 29.59 -15.74
CA VAL A 392 -2.53 29.32 -15.95
C VAL A 392 -1.76 30.60 -15.73
N SER A 393 -0.80 30.56 -14.82
CA SER A 393 0.18 31.62 -14.69
C SER A 393 1.37 31.38 -15.61
N THR A 394 1.84 32.45 -16.24
CA THR A 394 3.05 32.45 -17.06
C THR A 394 3.95 33.63 -16.71
N ASN A 395 5.15 33.66 -17.29
CA ASN A 395 6.01 34.84 -17.21
C ASN A 395 5.46 36.10 -17.92
N LYS A 396 4.29 36.03 -18.56
CA LYS A 396 3.64 37.15 -19.28
C LYS A 396 2.25 37.52 -18.76
N GLY A 397 1.73 36.82 -17.74
CA GLY A 397 0.42 37.13 -17.16
C GLY A 397 -0.35 35.89 -16.72
N ILE A 398 -1.66 36.06 -16.53
CA ILE A 398 -2.57 34.99 -16.12
C ILE A 398 -3.65 34.79 -17.20
N TYR A 399 -3.77 33.54 -17.64
CA TYR A 399 -4.66 33.13 -18.72
C TYR A 399 -5.73 32.18 -18.20
N ARG A 400 -6.97 32.36 -18.70
CA ARG A 400 -8.04 31.36 -18.58
C ARG A 400 -7.89 30.35 -19.70
N ILE A 401 -8.08 29.10 -19.36
CA ILE A 401 -8.28 28.01 -20.31
C ILE A 401 -9.66 27.45 -20.05
N GLU A 402 -10.55 27.67 -21.01
CA GLU A 402 -11.85 27.02 -21.03
C GLU A 402 -11.73 25.66 -21.72
N ASN A 403 -12.44 24.65 -21.23
CA ASN A 403 -12.36 23.26 -21.66
C ASN A 403 -10.91 22.76 -21.77
N TYR A 404 -10.14 22.90 -20.68
CA TYR A 404 -8.73 22.54 -20.61
C TYR A 404 -8.41 21.07 -20.95
N LYS A 405 -9.42 20.19 -20.96
CA LYS A 405 -9.31 18.76 -21.33
C LYS A 405 -9.30 18.51 -22.84
N THR A 406 -9.80 19.46 -23.66
CA THR A 406 -10.02 19.24 -25.10
C THR A 406 -9.42 20.34 -25.98
N THR A 407 -8.45 21.12 -25.47
CA THR A 407 -7.75 22.25 -26.14
C THR A 407 -8.53 23.56 -26.27
N GLY A 408 -9.56 23.79 -25.45
CA GLY A 408 -10.47 24.93 -25.62
C GLY A 408 -9.85 26.33 -25.55
N SER A 409 -10.71 27.35 -25.71
CA SER A 409 -10.32 28.74 -25.91
C SER A 409 -9.44 29.29 -24.78
N ILE A 410 -8.32 29.90 -25.17
CA ILE A 410 -7.41 30.61 -24.27
C ILE A 410 -7.83 32.07 -24.23
N ILE A 411 -8.16 32.56 -23.04
CA ILE A 411 -8.57 33.95 -22.82
C ILE A 411 -7.53 34.59 -21.90
N ASN A 412 -6.89 35.67 -22.36
CA ASN A 412 -6.07 36.49 -21.48
C ASN A 412 -6.98 37.21 -20.49
N ILE A 413 -6.84 36.95 -19.18
CA ILE A 413 -7.66 37.62 -18.15
C ILE A 413 -6.92 38.83 -17.61
N TYR A 414 -5.63 38.66 -17.32
CA TYR A 414 -4.76 39.69 -16.78
C TYR A 414 -3.47 39.68 -17.58
N GLY A 415 -3.45 40.51 -18.62
CA GLY A 415 -2.32 40.70 -19.51
C GLY A 415 -1.34 41.75 -18.99
N GLU A 416 -0.26 41.93 -19.76
CA GLU A 416 0.83 42.88 -19.49
C GLU A 416 0.35 44.31 -19.17
N LYS A 417 -0.71 44.79 -19.84
CA LYS A 417 -1.24 46.16 -19.68
C LYS A 417 -2.12 46.35 -18.44
N GLU A 418 -2.87 45.34 -18.02
CA GLU A 418 -3.73 45.45 -16.82
C GLU A 418 -2.92 45.31 -15.52
N LEU A 419 -1.80 44.58 -15.57
CA LEU A 419 -0.91 44.37 -14.43
C LEU A 419 0.17 45.46 -14.29
N SER A 420 0.54 46.18 -15.37
CA SER A 420 1.61 47.19 -15.36
C SER A 420 1.29 48.46 -14.56
N HIS A 421 0.02 48.87 -14.49
CA HIS A 421 -0.41 50.03 -13.68
C HIS A 421 -0.42 49.77 -12.17
N LEU A 422 -0.24 48.52 -11.74
CA LEU A 422 -0.39 48.09 -10.34
C LEU A 422 0.95 47.95 -9.59
N SER A 423 2.08 48.17 -10.28
CA SER A 423 3.40 48.41 -9.68
C SER A 423 4.33 48.95 -10.78
N PRO A 424 4.67 50.26 -10.80
CA PRO A 424 5.48 50.87 -11.86
C PRO A 424 6.89 50.29 -12.03
N ASP A 425 7.35 49.47 -11.08
CA ASP A 425 8.70 48.91 -11.03
C ASP A 425 8.85 47.48 -11.55
N PHE A 426 7.84 46.85 -12.19
CA PHE A 426 8.00 45.44 -12.58
C PHE A 426 8.94 45.23 -13.78
N PRO A 427 10.05 44.47 -13.63
CA PRO A 427 10.85 44.01 -14.75
C PRO A 427 10.23 42.77 -15.41
N TYR A 428 10.45 42.63 -16.71
CA TYR A 428 9.88 41.67 -17.68
C TYR A 428 10.09 40.14 -17.42
N THR A 429 10.16 39.64 -16.18
CA THR A 429 10.58 38.24 -15.90
C THR A 429 9.88 37.54 -14.71
N VAL A 430 8.64 37.90 -14.39
CA VAL A 430 7.99 37.44 -13.15
C VAL A 430 7.31 36.08 -13.30
N THR A 431 7.77 35.08 -12.55
CA THR A 431 7.06 33.82 -12.31
C THR A 431 5.94 34.07 -11.29
N TYR A 432 4.68 33.85 -11.64
CA TYR A 432 3.57 33.97 -10.69
C TYR A 432 3.16 32.61 -10.15
N LYS A 433 3.01 32.51 -8.83
CA LYS A 433 2.32 31.39 -8.18
C LYS A 433 0.91 31.82 -7.82
N ILE A 434 -0.06 30.94 -8.06
CA ILE A 434 -1.47 31.27 -7.89
C ILE A 434 -2.18 30.22 -7.06
N CYS A 435 -3.13 30.67 -6.23
CA CYS A 435 -4.05 29.77 -5.55
C CYS A 435 -5.39 30.46 -5.29
N THR A 436 -6.36 29.73 -4.74
CA THR A 436 -7.68 30.26 -4.41
C THR A 436 -8.00 30.12 -2.94
N ASP A 437 -8.66 31.13 -2.38
CA ASP A 437 -9.29 31.02 -1.06
C ASP A 437 -10.68 30.34 -1.14
N ARG A 438 -11.30 30.13 0.03
CA ARG A 438 -12.66 29.56 0.14
C ARG A 438 -13.74 30.40 -0.56
N ASP A 439 -13.53 31.71 -0.69
CA ASP A 439 -14.44 32.65 -1.35
C ASP A 439 -14.23 32.73 -2.87
N LYS A 440 -13.34 31.88 -3.41
CA LYS A 440 -12.94 31.82 -4.82
C LYS A 440 -12.24 33.10 -5.31
N ASN A 441 -11.67 33.89 -4.41
CA ASN A 441 -10.74 34.94 -4.82
C ASN A 441 -9.41 34.31 -5.24
N ILE A 442 -8.75 34.93 -6.20
CA ILE A 442 -7.48 34.45 -6.73
C ILE A 442 -6.37 35.21 -6.03
N TRP A 443 -5.48 34.47 -5.38
CA TRP A 443 -4.28 35.00 -4.76
C TRP A 443 -3.11 34.79 -5.70
N VAL A 444 -2.36 35.87 -5.93
CA VAL A 444 -1.21 35.88 -6.83
C VAL A 444 0.00 36.35 -6.06
N GLN A 445 1.07 35.55 -6.05
CA GLN A 445 2.36 35.96 -5.53
C GLN A 445 3.33 36.16 -6.70
N ASN A 446 3.97 37.33 -6.75
CA ASN A 446 5.00 37.64 -7.74
C ASN A 446 6.38 37.17 -7.26
N LYS A 447 7.36 37.16 -8.17
CA LYS A 447 8.76 36.86 -7.85
C LYS A 447 9.37 37.77 -6.77
N GLU A 448 8.92 39.02 -6.62
CA GLU A 448 9.50 39.98 -5.64
C GLU A 448 8.89 39.88 -4.22
N GLY A 449 8.05 38.88 -3.96
CA GLY A 449 7.46 38.71 -2.62
C GLY A 449 6.12 39.40 -2.39
N LYS A 450 5.66 40.22 -3.34
CA LYS A 450 4.36 40.90 -3.32
C LYS A 450 3.21 39.92 -3.53
N VAL A 451 2.17 40.10 -2.73
CA VAL A 451 0.94 39.31 -2.80
C VAL A 451 -0.24 40.20 -3.21
N PHE A 452 -0.99 39.74 -4.20
CA PHE A 452 -2.16 40.41 -4.75
C PHE A 452 -3.38 39.52 -4.54
N LEU A 453 -4.49 40.15 -4.15
CA LEU A 453 -5.79 39.53 -4.07
C LEU A 453 -6.64 40.03 -5.23
N ILE A 454 -7.15 39.10 -6.04
CA ILE A 454 -8.05 39.38 -7.14
C ILE A 454 -9.45 38.90 -6.73
N SER A 455 -10.36 39.84 -6.49
CA SER A 455 -11.74 39.56 -6.12
C SER A 455 -12.69 40.39 -6.98
N LYS A 456 -13.70 39.74 -7.58
CA LYS A 456 -14.72 40.42 -8.41
C LYS A 456 -14.12 41.39 -9.45
N ASN A 457 -13.06 40.96 -10.13
CA ASN A 457 -12.26 41.74 -11.09
C ASN A 457 -11.59 43.01 -10.53
N LYS A 458 -11.48 43.15 -9.20
CA LYS A 458 -10.66 44.16 -8.54
C LYS A 458 -9.39 43.52 -8.03
N ILE A 459 -8.27 44.18 -8.27
CA ILE A 459 -6.96 43.77 -7.78
C ILE A 459 -6.62 44.64 -6.58
N LYS A 460 -6.34 43.99 -5.44
CA LYS A 460 -5.89 44.63 -4.21
C LYS A 460 -4.48 44.14 -3.89
N LEU A 461 -3.52 45.06 -3.83
CA LEU A 461 -2.20 44.78 -3.27
C LEU A 461 -2.34 44.64 -1.75
N LEU A 462 -1.84 43.54 -1.18
CA LEU A 462 -1.90 43.30 0.27
C LEU A 462 -0.71 43.90 1.03
N GLN A 463 0.22 44.54 0.32
CA GLN A 463 1.49 45.10 0.83
C GLN A 463 1.33 46.38 1.69
N THR A 464 0.25 46.47 2.47
CA THR A 464 0.10 47.48 3.55
C THR A 464 0.53 46.95 4.91
N GLN A 465 0.92 45.68 5.04
CA GLN A 465 1.67 45.18 6.20
C GLN A 465 3.17 45.31 5.91
N THR A 466 3.88 46.08 6.73
CA THR A 466 5.34 46.35 6.62
C THR A 466 6.22 45.11 6.78
N ASP A 467 5.62 43.95 7.08
CA ASP A 467 6.33 42.81 7.67
C ASP A 467 6.52 41.63 6.69
N LEU A 468 5.95 41.71 5.47
CA LEU A 468 6.22 40.73 4.42
C LEU A 468 7.57 40.99 3.74
N PRO A 469 8.40 39.97 3.48
CA PRO A 469 9.68 40.14 2.82
C PRO A 469 9.54 40.73 1.43
N LYS A 470 10.45 41.66 1.10
CA LYS A 470 10.74 42.08 -0.27
C LYS A 470 11.84 41.19 -0.85
N ASP A 471 11.57 39.88 -0.90
CA ASP A 471 12.53 38.86 -1.33
C ASP A 471 11.89 37.88 -2.32
N LEU A 472 12.70 36.99 -2.88
CA LEU A 472 12.29 36.04 -3.90
C LEU A 472 11.21 35.10 -3.37
N ALA A 473 9.95 35.30 -3.77
CA ALA A 473 8.88 34.36 -3.48
C ALA A 473 9.00 33.10 -4.33
N THR A 474 8.63 31.98 -3.73
CA THR A 474 8.76 30.67 -4.37
C THR A 474 7.44 29.92 -4.44
N ASN A 475 6.52 30.15 -3.49
CA ASN A 475 5.26 29.41 -3.45
C ASN A 475 4.16 30.10 -2.63
N ILE A 476 2.91 29.93 -3.07
CA ILE A 476 1.71 30.31 -2.32
C ILE A 476 0.74 29.13 -2.25
N TYR A 477 0.22 28.86 -1.07
CA TYR A 477 -0.66 27.73 -0.83
C TYR A 477 -1.77 28.09 0.16
N ASN A 478 -3.01 27.75 -0.17
CA ASN A 478 -4.13 27.86 0.74
C ASN A 478 -4.42 26.49 1.38
N ASP A 479 -4.39 26.42 2.71
CA ASP A 479 -4.74 25.19 3.42
C ASP A 479 -6.26 25.02 3.59
N ARG A 480 -6.69 23.84 4.03
CA ARG A 480 -8.11 23.53 4.26
C ARG A 480 -8.74 24.39 5.35
N ASN A 481 -7.97 25.01 6.23
CA ASN A 481 -8.46 25.93 7.26
C ASN A 481 -8.51 27.38 6.76
N ASN A 482 -8.19 27.61 5.49
CA ASN A 482 -8.11 28.91 4.84
C ASN A 482 -6.97 29.80 5.36
N HIS A 483 -5.88 29.19 5.84
CA HIS A 483 -4.64 29.92 6.08
C HIS A 483 -3.83 29.98 4.79
N MET A 484 -3.30 31.16 4.53
CA MET A 484 -2.47 31.42 3.37
C MET A 484 -1.00 31.26 3.75
N TRP A 485 -0.36 30.26 3.16
CA TRP A 485 1.06 29.98 3.33
C TRP A 485 1.87 30.58 2.19
N LEU A 486 2.95 31.27 2.53
CA LEU A 486 3.84 31.98 1.62
C LEU A 486 5.27 31.50 1.83
N GLY A 487 5.86 30.93 0.79
CA GLY A 487 7.25 30.50 0.77
C GLY A 487 8.15 31.56 0.15
N TYR A 488 9.30 31.76 0.77
CA TYR A 488 10.34 32.65 0.28
C TYR A 488 11.67 31.91 0.18
N PHE A 489 12.52 32.37 -0.74
CA PHE A 489 13.92 32.04 -0.79
C PHE A 489 14.64 32.83 0.32
N ASN A 490 15.53 32.20 1.10
CA ASN A 490 16.30 32.82 2.20
C ASN A 490 15.52 33.44 3.37
N GLN A 491 14.19 33.47 3.37
CA GLN A 491 13.41 34.11 4.44
C GLN A 491 12.49 33.15 5.19
N GLY A 492 12.45 31.88 4.77
CA GLY A 492 11.60 30.86 5.36
C GLY A 492 10.14 30.98 4.92
N LEU A 493 9.26 30.56 5.82
CA LEU A 493 7.84 30.36 5.56
C LEU A 493 7.01 31.37 6.35
N TYR A 494 5.98 31.90 5.72
CA TYR A 494 5.04 32.82 6.34
C TYR A 494 3.63 32.26 6.25
N ARG A 495 2.81 32.53 7.26
CA ARG A 495 1.40 32.17 7.29
C ARG A 495 0.55 33.38 7.64
N ILE A 496 -0.43 33.67 6.80
CA ILE A 496 -1.46 34.67 7.06
C ILE A 496 -2.73 33.94 7.54
N SER A 497 -3.22 34.31 8.71
CA SER A 497 -4.48 33.82 9.28
C SER A 497 -5.20 34.97 9.99
N ASN A 498 -6.44 35.27 9.59
CA ASN A 498 -7.26 36.34 10.18
C ASN A 498 -6.48 37.66 10.38
N ASP A 499 -5.85 38.15 9.31
CA ASP A 499 -4.97 39.34 9.27
C ASP A 499 -3.70 39.28 10.14
N SER A 500 -3.45 38.17 10.84
CA SER A 500 -2.20 37.92 11.58
C SER A 500 -1.17 37.25 10.68
N LEU A 501 0.05 37.76 10.70
CA LEU A 501 1.20 37.20 10.01
C LEU A 501 2.09 36.45 11.00
N ILE A 502 2.39 35.18 10.72
CA ILE A 502 3.29 34.34 11.51
C ILE A 502 4.46 33.92 10.62
N LYS A 503 5.69 34.13 11.09
CA LYS A 503 6.93 33.73 10.42
C LYS A 503 7.45 32.43 11.03
N PHE A 504 7.98 31.55 10.19
CA PHE A 504 8.68 30.33 10.57
C PHE A 504 10.07 30.33 9.93
N THR A 505 11.08 30.20 10.76
CA THR A 505 12.50 30.24 10.41
C THR A 505 13.23 29.00 10.91
N GLU A 506 14.54 28.94 10.67
CA GLU A 506 15.39 27.89 11.22
C GLU A 506 15.43 27.92 12.77
N GLU A 507 15.26 29.08 13.38
CA GLU A 507 15.14 29.21 14.85
C GLU A 507 13.84 28.58 15.38
N ASP A 508 12.79 28.53 14.57
CA ASP A 508 11.52 27.86 14.87
C ASP A 508 11.56 26.36 14.54
N GLY A 509 12.71 25.86 14.09
CA GLY A 509 12.97 24.47 13.76
C GLY A 509 12.93 24.14 12.27
N LEU A 510 12.76 25.10 11.36
CA LEU A 510 12.81 24.80 9.92
C LEU A 510 14.22 24.32 9.53
N ASN A 511 14.33 23.26 8.74
CA ASN A 511 15.67 22.70 8.43
C ASN A 511 16.44 23.44 7.32
N ASP A 512 15.79 24.37 6.61
CA ASP A 512 16.36 25.21 5.56
C ASP A 512 15.36 26.34 5.23
N SER A 513 15.83 27.58 5.26
CA SER A 513 15.07 28.80 4.97
C SER A 513 14.68 29.00 3.49
N HIS A 514 15.15 28.13 2.58
CA HIS A 514 14.80 28.16 1.16
C HIS A 514 13.57 27.32 0.84
N ILE A 515 12.38 27.92 0.97
CA ILE A 515 11.13 27.21 0.69
C ILE A 515 10.98 26.99 -0.81
N ARG A 516 10.55 25.79 -1.24
CA ARG A 516 10.24 25.48 -2.64
C ARG A 516 8.81 24.98 -2.84
N SER A 517 8.34 24.13 -1.94
CA SER A 517 7.02 23.53 -2.06
C SER A 517 6.27 23.53 -0.74
N ILE A 518 4.95 23.70 -0.82
CA ILE A 518 4.03 23.72 0.32
C ILE A 518 2.82 22.87 -0.08
N PHE A 519 2.47 21.90 0.76
CA PHE A 519 1.36 20.99 0.51
C PHE A 519 0.68 20.56 1.82
N GLN A 520 -0.64 20.34 1.80
CA GLN A 520 -1.36 19.75 2.93
C GLN A 520 -1.83 18.33 2.62
N ASP A 521 -1.48 17.37 3.49
CA ASP A 521 -1.88 15.97 3.34
C ASP A 521 -3.35 15.71 3.72
N SER A 522 -3.82 14.47 3.53
CA SER A 522 -5.19 14.04 3.89
C SER A 522 -5.47 14.16 5.39
N LYS A 523 -4.46 13.96 6.23
CA LYS A 523 -4.55 14.05 7.70
C LYS A 523 -4.55 15.49 8.19
N GLY A 524 -4.21 16.46 7.35
CA GLY A 524 -4.19 17.90 7.65
C GLY A 524 -2.82 18.45 8.04
N ASN A 525 -1.74 17.65 7.95
CA ASN A 525 -0.38 18.14 8.19
C ASN A 525 0.11 18.98 7.00
N ILE A 526 0.96 19.97 7.29
CA ILE A 526 1.59 20.79 6.25
C ILE A 526 3.01 20.28 6.00
N TRP A 527 3.30 20.01 4.74
CA TRP A 527 4.59 19.53 4.26
C TRP A 527 5.29 20.64 3.50
N ILE A 528 6.55 20.88 3.86
CA ILE A 528 7.39 21.95 3.31
C ILE A 528 8.64 21.34 2.69
N GLY A 529 8.78 21.51 1.37
CA GLY A 529 9.94 21.10 0.62
C GLY A 529 10.93 22.26 0.51
N THR A 530 12.21 21.96 0.73
CA THR A 530 13.29 22.96 0.76
C THR A 530 14.33 22.72 -0.34
N TYR A 531 15.25 23.67 -0.52
CA TYR A 531 16.28 23.59 -1.57
C TYR A 531 17.38 22.57 -1.26
N ALA A 532 17.81 22.48 0.00
CA ALA A 532 18.89 21.60 0.42
C ALA A 532 18.65 20.93 1.79
N GLY A 533 17.63 21.34 2.53
CA GLY A 533 17.30 20.78 3.85
C GLY A 533 16.47 19.50 3.84
N GLY A 534 15.83 19.15 2.71
CA GLY A 534 14.87 18.05 2.61
C GLY A 534 13.42 18.49 2.88
N LEU A 535 12.65 17.65 3.59
CA LEU A 535 11.25 17.91 3.94
C LEU A 535 11.10 18.31 5.41
N ASN A 536 10.17 19.22 5.69
CA ASN A 536 9.67 19.51 7.02
C ASN A 536 8.20 19.15 7.10
N ARG A 537 7.78 18.55 8.21
CA ARG A 537 6.38 18.25 8.49
C ARG A 537 5.90 19.03 9.70
N PHE A 538 4.89 19.85 9.49
CA PHE A 538 4.19 20.64 10.48
C PHE A 538 2.90 19.92 10.88
N ASP A 539 2.65 19.85 12.18
CA ASP A 539 1.40 19.30 12.69
C ASP A 539 0.24 20.28 12.45
N LYS A 540 -0.97 19.86 12.82
CA LYS A 540 -2.19 20.69 12.70
C LYS A 540 -2.12 21.98 13.52
N THR A 541 -1.27 22.04 14.54
CA THR A 541 -1.09 23.21 15.41
C THR A 541 -0.11 24.22 14.81
N GLY A 542 0.62 23.82 13.75
CA GLY A 542 1.65 24.64 13.11
C GLY A 542 3.02 24.49 13.77
N LYS A 543 3.25 23.43 14.55
CA LYS A 543 4.58 23.11 15.08
C LYS A 543 5.30 22.13 14.15
N ILE A 544 6.57 22.39 13.93
CA ILE A 544 7.47 21.45 13.25
C ILE A 544 7.71 20.28 14.18
N PHE A 545 7.47 19.06 13.69
CA PHE A 545 7.62 17.86 14.51
C PHE A 545 8.40 16.73 13.83
N SER A 546 8.79 16.90 12.55
CA SER A 546 9.64 15.93 11.86
C SER A 546 10.42 16.57 10.71
N HIS A 547 11.66 16.12 10.53
CA HIS A 547 12.51 16.40 9.37
C HIS A 547 12.82 15.12 8.63
N TYR A 548 12.85 15.18 7.30
CA TYR A 548 13.25 14.06 6.46
C TYR A 548 14.39 14.52 5.55
N ARG A 549 15.48 13.78 5.56
CA ARG A 549 16.68 14.01 4.75
C ARG A 549 17.03 12.76 3.97
N HIS A 550 17.71 12.95 2.84
CA HIS A 550 18.29 11.89 2.06
C HIS A 550 19.42 11.24 2.86
N ASP A 551 19.36 9.92 2.93
CA ASP A 551 20.39 9.05 3.46
C ASP A 551 20.68 7.96 2.44
N ALA A 552 21.92 7.91 1.96
CA ALA A 552 22.34 6.94 0.94
C ALA A 552 22.28 5.48 1.45
N ASN A 553 22.25 5.27 2.76
CA ASN A 553 22.17 3.95 3.38
C ASN A 553 20.73 3.55 3.74
N ASP A 554 19.79 4.50 3.73
CA ASP A 554 18.38 4.22 3.93
C ASP A 554 17.60 4.43 2.63
N PRO A 555 17.24 3.35 1.90
CA PRO A 555 16.44 3.45 0.68
C PRO A 555 15.01 3.97 0.92
N GLN A 556 14.55 4.10 2.18
CA GLN A 556 13.27 4.73 2.53
C GLN A 556 13.38 6.24 2.77
N SER A 557 14.60 6.78 2.81
CA SER A 557 14.82 8.21 2.88
C SER A 557 14.36 8.90 1.60
N ILE A 558 14.19 10.22 1.64
CA ILE A 558 13.88 10.98 0.43
C ILE A 558 15.02 10.83 -0.59
N SER A 559 14.71 10.78 -1.88
CA SER A 559 15.74 10.50 -2.91
C SER A 559 16.83 11.56 -2.99
N TYR A 560 16.49 12.82 -2.66
CA TYR A 560 17.42 13.95 -2.60
C TYR A 560 16.90 14.98 -1.58
N ASN A 561 17.81 15.75 -0.99
CA ASN A 561 17.43 16.86 -0.11
C ASN A 561 16.88 18.08 -0.86
N GLU A 562 17.08 18.15 -2.18
CA GLU A 562 16.43 19.16 -3.02
C GLU A 562 14.99 18.72 -3.34
N VAL A 563 14.02 19.27 -2.61
CA VAL A 563 12.59 18.99 -2.82
C VAL A 563 11.97 20.09 -3.66
N ARG A 564 11.73 19.81 -4.95
CA ARG A 564 11.20 20.82 -5.89
C ARG A 564 9.69 20.99 -5.80
N VAL A 565 8.97 19.88 -5.72
CA VAL A 565 7.50 19.81 -5.71
C VAL A 565 7.09 18.66 -4.79
N ILE A 566 6.02 18.86 -4.03
CA ILE A 566 5.35 17.85 -3.19
C ILE A 566 4.01 17.52 -3.82
#